data_AF-A0A1V5S4U3-F1
#
_entry.id   AF-A0A1V5S4U3-F1
#
_cell.length_a   1.000
_cell.length_b   1.000
_cell.length_c   1.000
_cell.angle_alpha   90.00
_cell.angle_beta   90.00
_cell.angle_gamma   90.00
#
_symmetry.space_group_name_H-M   'P 1'
#
loop_
_entity.id
_entity.type
_entity.pdbx_description
1 polymer ?
#
loop_
_entity_poly.entity_id
_entity_poly.type
_entity_poly.pdbx_seq_one_letter_code
_entity_poly.pdbx_strand_id
1 'polypeptide(L)'
;MRKNIAFTVDKDIYDKFNMALNLSGDTLDEAADACLRWYIAQAFGNASKEYTPRVAKQTDSSSKDFYGKALQRIPMWAMKPSQYNHKIIKAFFMAIDIAGEATLPMMERLCSDKERPDLFVPTFRNNYSQMKLDGPKSHGKVFEDDGNRVWIWDEVEETLMKYKNSFYVREE
;
A
#
# COMPACT_ATOMS: atom_id res chain seq x y z
N MET A 1 24.54 11.75 18.97
CA MET A 1 25.48 12.43 18.05
C MET A 1 24.78 12.70 16.73
N ARG A 2 24.89 13.90 16.16
CA ARG A 2 24.40 14.20 14.79
C ARG A 2 25.56 14.13 13.79
N LYS A 3 25.28 13.70 12.57
CA LYS A 3 26.25 13.61 11.47
C LYS A 3 25.63 14.29 10.26
N ASN A 4 26.43 15.07 9.53
CA ASN A 4 25.98 15.77 8.32
C ASN A 4 26.38 14.96 7.09
N ILE A 5 25.45 14.87 6.14
CA ILE A 5 25.64 14.19 4.84
C ILE A 5 25.36 15.23 3.76
N ALA A 6 26.22 15.31 2.76
CA ALA A 6 26.05 16.19 1.60
C ALA A 6 26.20 15.38 0.32
N PHE A 7 25.37 15.65 -0.66
CA PHE A 7 25.38 15.00 -1.97
C PHE A 7 24.86 15.97 -3.04
N THR A 8 25.16 15.67 -4.29
CA THR A 8 24.66 16.41 -5.45
C THR A 8 23.45 15.69 -6.05
N VAL A 9 22.47 16.46 -6.51
CA VAL A 9 21.29 15.95 -7.21
C VAL A 9 21.10 16.71 -8.51
N ASP A 10 20.47 16.06 -9.48
CA ASP A 10 20.02 16.72 -10.69
C ASP A 10 19.03 17.85 -10.37
N LYS A 11 19.09 18.92 -11.16
CA LYS A 11 18.29 20.13 -10.93
C LYS A 11 16.79 19.85 -11.01
N ASP A 12 16.33 19.04 -11.97
CA ASP A 12 14.91 18.72 -12.11
C ASP A 12 14.40 17.91 -10.91
N ILE A 13 15.23 17.00 -10.40
CA ILE A 13 14.92 16.24 -9.18
C ILE A 13 14.84 17.17 -7.97
N TYR A 14 15.78 18.11 -7.83
CA TYR A 14 15.78 19.09 -6.76
C TYR A 14 14.53 19.98 -6.80
N ASP A 15 14.15 20.48 -7.98
CA ASP A 15 12.97 21.33 -8.14
C ASP A 15 11.68 20.57 -7.81
N LYS A 16 11.54 19.32 -8.27
CA LYS A 16 10.41 18.43 -7.92
C LYS A 16 10.36 18.11 -6.44
N PHE A 17 11.51 17.89 -5.81
CA PHE A 17 11.59 17.64 -4.38
C PHE A 17 11.09 18.85 -3.58
N ASN A 18 11.49 20.06 -3.95
CA ASN A 18 10.99 21.27 -3.30
C ASN A 18 9.48 21.48 -3.51
N MET A 19 8.96 21.18 -4.70
CA MET A 19 7.51 21.19 -4.91
C MET A 19 6.80 20.19 -3.99
N ALA A 20 7.34 18.98 -3.84
CA ALA A 20 6.80 17.97 -2.94
C ALA A 20 6.80 18.44 -1.48
N LEU A 21 7.89 19.05 -0.99
CA LEU A 21 7.97 19.63 0.36
C LEU A 21 6.89 20.70 0.58
N ASN A 22 6.69 21.59 -0.38
CA ASN A 22 5.67 22.64 -0.29
C ASN A 22 4.25 22.06 -0.24
N LEU A 23 4.00 20.96 -0.96
CA LEU A 23 2.70 20.28 -0.98
C LEU A 23 2.45 19.47 0.28
N SER A 24 3.48 18.82 0.85
CA SER A 24 3.34 18.01 2.05
C SER A 24 3.39 18.83 3.34
N GLY A 25 4.05 19.98 3.31
CA GLY A 25 4.32 20.80 4.50
C GLY A 25 5.48 20.29 5.34
N ASP A 26 6.23 19.30 4.84
CA ASP A 26 7.39 18.74 5.54
C ASP A 26 8.60 19.66 5.42
N THR A 27 9.47 19.61 6.43
CA THR A 27 10.80 20.21 6.32
C THR A 27 11.75 19.33 5.53
N LEU A 28 12.82 19.94 4.99
CA LEU A 28 13.86 19.21 4.25
C LEU A 28 14.48 18.09 5.11
N ASP A 29 14.75 18.37 6.40
CA ASP A 29 15.36 17.41 7.31
C ASP A 29 14.42 16.22 7.59
N GLU A 30 13.12 16.46 7.75
CA GLU A 30 12.12 15.39 7.97
C GLU A 30 11.99 14.48 6.75
N ALA A 31 11.90 15.08 5.56
CA ALA A 31 11.82 14.32 4.32
C ALA A 31 13.12 13.52 4.06
N ALA A 32 14.28 14.12 4.32
CA ALA A 32 15.57 13.45 4.17
C ALA A 32 15.73 12.28 5.15
N ASP A 33 15.39 12.47 6.44
CA ASP A 33 15.44 11.40 7.44
C ASP A 33 14.47 10.27 7.10
N ALA A 34 13.26 10.58 6.63
CA ALA A 34 12.29 9.59 6.18
C ALA A 34 12.81 8.78 4.97
N CYS A 35 13.42 9.45 3.99
CA CYS A 35 14.01 8.78 2.83
C CYS A 35 15.19 7.87 3.23
N LEU A 36 16.07 8.34 4.12
CA LEU A 36 17.19 7.54 4.63
C LEU A 36 16.70 6.28 5.37
N ARG A 37 15.68 6.43 6.24
CA ARG A 37 15.08 5.29 6.94
C ARG A 37 14.44 4.30 5.99
N TRP A 38 13.71 4.79 4.99
CA TRP A 38 13.11 3.96 3.96
C TRP A 38 14.17 3.17 3.19
N TYR A 39 15.25 3.85 2.77
CA TYR A 39 16.36 3.20 2.06
C TYR A 39 17.06 2.15 2.93
N ILE A 40 17.32 2.45 4.21
CA ILE A 40 17.92 1.49 5.15
C ILE A 40 17.02 0.26 5.32
N ALA A 41 15.71 0.46 5.48
CA ALA A 41 14.76 -0.64 5.63
C ALA A 41 14.71 -1.51 4.36
N GLN A 42 14.73 -0.88 3.18
CA GLN A 42 14.78 -1.60 1.91
C GLN A 42 16.09 -2.37 1.74
N ALA A 43 17.23 -1.75 2.03
CA ALA A 43 18.55 -2.37 1.91
C ALA A 43 18.69 -3.57 2.85
N PHE A 44 18.29 -3.44 4.12
CA PHE A 44 18.32 -4.56 5.06
C PHE A 44 17.25 -5.60 4.79
N GLY A 45 16.08 -5.22 4.29
CA GLY A 45 15.06 -6.17 3.82
C GLY A 45 15.55 -6.99 2.64
N ASN A 46 16.29 -6.39 1.71
CA ASN A 46 16.87 -7.11 0.59
C ASN A 46 18.03 -8.02 1.04
N ALA A 47 18.90 -7.53 1.93
CA ALA A 47 19.99 -8.32 2.48
C ALA A 47 19.49 -9.51 3.35
N SER A 48 18.39 -9.34 4.09
CA SER A 48 17.79 -10.43 4.87
C SER A 48 17.13 -11.48 3.98
N LYS A 49 16.48 -11.07 2.87
CA LYS A 49 15.95 -12.00 1.84
C LYS A 49 17.06 -12.84 1.20
N GLU A 50 18.27 -12.29 1.04
CA GLU A 50 19.43 -13.01 0.51
C GLU A 50 20.01 -14.04 1.51
N TYR A 51 19.74 -13.89 2.82
CA TYR A 51 20.41 -14.66 3.88
C TYR A 51 19.50 -15.60 4.70
N THR A 52 18.19 -15.70 4.40
CA THR A 52 17.28 -16.55 5.18
C THR A 52 16.94 -17.86 4.45
N PRO A 53 17.50 -19.03 4.85
CA PRO A 53 16.98 -20.30 4.39
C PRO A 53 15.63 -20.56 5.06
N ARG A 54 14.67 -21.06 4.28
CA ARG A 54 13.28 -21.33 4.69
C ARG A 54 13.21 -22.27 5.90
N VAL A 55 13.10 -21.76 7.12
CA VAL A 55 12.53 -22.51 8.25
C VAL A 55 11.85 -21.57 9.23
N ALA A 56 10.63 -21.95 9.62
CA ALA A 56 9.77 -21.25 10.56
C ALA A 56 10.42 -21.05 11.94
N LYS A 57 10.14 -19.90 12.60
CA LYS A 57 9.43 -19.90 13.90
C LYS A 57 9.13 -18.50 14.46
N GLN A 58 8.14 -18.57 15.34
CA GLN A 58 7.44 -17.59 16.15
C GLN A 58 8.31 -16.70 17.08
N THR A 59 7.72 -15.51 17.33
CA THR A 59 7.68 -14.68 18.55
C THR A 59 8.98 -14.12 19.13
N ASP A 60 9.10 -12.78 19.20
CA ASP A 60 8.74 -12.10 20.45
C ASP A 60 8.54 -10.58 20.36
N SER A 61 7.73 -10.09 21.30
CA SER A 61 7.14 -8.76 21.40
C SER A 61 8.12 -7.63 21.82
N SER A 62 7.82 -6.39 21.36
CA SER A 62 8.28 -5.06 21.84
C SER A 62 9.07 -4.14 20.89
N SER A 63 8.89 -4.31 19.58
CA SER A 63 8.96 -3.22 18.60
C SER A 63 7.58 -3.14 17.95
N LYS A 64 6.89 -2.00 17.95
CA LYS A 64 5.67 -1.86 17.13
C LYS A 64 6.10 -1.79 15.67
N ASP A 65 6.48 -2.93 15.14
CA ASP A 65 6.67 -3.14 13.72
C ASP A 65 5.28 -2.95 13.12
N PHE A 66 5.06 -1.81 12.47
CA PHE A 66 3.82 -1.50 11.76
C PHE A 66 3.65 -2.37 10.50
N TYR A 67 4.41 -3.46 10.41
CA TYR A 67 4.45 -4.39 9.31
C TYR A 67 3.24 -5.31 9.33
N GLY A 68 2.58 -5.47 8.19
CA GLY A 68 1.43 -6.33 8.03
C GLY A 68 0.18 -5.86 8.77
N LYS A 69 -0.03 -4.55 8.99
CA LYS A 69 -1.28 -4.06 9.63
C LYS A 69 -2.54 -4.54 8.90
N ALA A 70 -2.44 -4.67 7.59
CA ALA A 70 -3.52 -5.18 6.76
C ALA A 70 -3.92 -6.62 7.14
N LEU A 71 -3.01 -7.47 7.63
CA LEU A 71 -3.34 -8.84 8.08
C LEU A 71 -4.44 -8.84 9.14
N GLN A 72 -4.39 -7.89 10.08
CA GLN A 72 -5.38 -7.76 11.15
C GLN A 72 -6.66 -7.05 10.67
N ARG A 73 -6.57 -6.24 9.62
CA ARG A 73 -7.67 -5.38 9.15
C ARG A 73 -8.50 -6.01 8.03
N ILE A 74 -7.91 -6.86 7.19
CA ILE A 74 -8.60 -7.57 6.11
C ILE A 74 -9.85 -8.32 6.61
N PRO A 75 -9.80 -9.11 7.72
CA PRO A 75 -11.00 -9.74 8.27
C PRO A 75 -12.10 -8.73 8.63
N MET A 76 -11.71 -7.56 9.14
CA MET A 76 -12.66 -6.52 9.54
C MET A 76 -13.27 -5.80 8.34
N TRP A 77 -12.47 -5.56 7.30
CA TRP A 77 -12.93 -4.96 6.04
C TRP A 77 -13.84 -5.91 5.28
N ALA A 78 -13.55 -7.21 5.29
CA ALA A 78 -14.37 -8.25 4.66
C ALA A 78 -15.84 -8.20 5.12
N MET A 79 -16.07 -7.86 6.39
CA MET A 79 -17.40 -7.81 7.00
C MET A 79 -18.07 -6.42 6.93
N LYS A 80 -17.44 -5.42 6.29
CA LYS A 80 -17.92 -4.03 6.27
C LYS A 80 -18.01 -3.47 4.84
N PRO A 81 -19.02 -3.88 4.05
CA PRO A 81 -19.14 -3.52 2.62
C PRO A 81 -19.26 -2.02 2.35
N SER A 82 -19.67 -1.22 3.33
CA SER A 82 -19.77 0.23 3.21
C SER A 82 -18.41 0.95 3.27
N GLN A 83 -17.36 0.32 3.81
CA GLN A 83 -16.04 0.96 3.96
C GLN A 83 -15.29 1.04 2.63
N TYR A 84 -14.60 2.16 2.40
CA TYR A 84 -13.83 2.36 1.17
C TYR A 84 -12.77 1.28 0.91
N ASN A 85 -12.10 0.78 1.95
CA ASN A 85 -11.12 -0.29 1.81
C ASN A 85 -11.76 -1.58 1.26
N HIS A 86 -12.97 -1.91 1.73
CA HIS A 86 -13.73 -3.04 1.18
C HIS A 86 -14.05 -2.83 -0.29
N LYS A 87 -14.58 -1.64 -0.64
CA LYS A 87 -14.95 -1.31 -2.02
C LYS A 87 -13.75 -1.33 -2.97
N ILE A 88 -12.58 -0.87 -2.52
CA ILE A 88 -11.34 -0.91 -3.31
C ILE A 88 -10.87 -2.35 -3.53
N ILE A 89 -10.91 -3.20 -2.50
CA ILE A 89 -10.57 -4.64 -2.64
C ILE A 89 -11.57 -5.34 -3.57
N LYS A 90 -12.86 -5.03 -3.45
CA LYS A 90 -13.88 -5.52 -4.38
C LYS A 90 -13.60 -5.09 -5.82
N ALA A 91 -13.26 -3.81 -6.04
CA ALA A 91 -12.90 -3.29 -7.36
C ALA A 91 -11.67 -3.98 -7.95
N PHE A 92 -10.67 -4.31 -7.12
CA PHE A 92 -9.50 -5.09 -7.53
C PHE A 92 -9.89 -6.47 -8.06
N PHE A 93 -10.65 -7.25 -7.29
CA PHE A 93 -11.08 -8.59 -7.72
C PHE A 93 -12.00 -8.53 -8.95
N MET A 94 -12.88 -7.53 -9.02
CA MET A 94 -13.74 -7.31 -10.17
C MET A 94 -12.95 -6.94 -11.44
N ALA A 95 -11.89 -6.15 -11.31
CA ALA A 95 -11.01 -5.82 -12.43
C ALA A 95 -10.32 -7.07 -12.98
N ILE A 96 -9.78 -7.93 -12.10
CA ILE A 96 -9.21 -9.23 -12.49
C ILE A 96 -10.26 -10.10 -13.18
N ASP A 97 -11.49 -10.15 -12.66
CA ASP A 97 -12.56 -10.98 -13.23
C ASP A 97 -12.96 -10.54 -14.64
N ILE A 98 -13.01 -9.22 -14.88
CA ILE A 98 -13.40 -8.63 -16.17
C ILE A 98 -12.26 -8.70 -17.21
N ALA A 99 -11.02 -8.40 -16.81
CA ALA A 99 -9.92 -8.14 -17.74
C ALA A 99 -8.72 -9.10 -17.60
N GLY A 100 -8.75 -10.02 -16.64
CA GLY A 100 -7.63 -10.91 -16.31
C GLY A 100 -6.52 -10.24 -15.48
N GLU A 101 -6.54 -8.92 -15.34
CA GLU A 101 -5.58 -8.14 -14.57
C GLU A 101 -6.24 -6.90 -13.95
N ALA A 102 -5.70 -6.44 -12.82
CA ALA A 102 -6.11 -5.17 -12.23
C ALA A 102 -5.19 -4.05 -12.71
N THR A 103 -5.76 -2.98 -13.24
CA THR A 103 -5.04 -1.75 -13.54
C THR A 103 -5.62 -0.59 -12.74
N LEU A 104 -4.76 0.36 -12.38
CA LEU A 104 -5.12 1.52 -11.58
C LEU A 104 -6.21 2.38 -12.26
N PRO A 105 -6.17 2.66 -13.59
CA PRO A 105 -7.26 3.37 -14.27
C PRO A 105 -8.59 2.61 -14.24
N MET A 106 -8.56 1.27 -14.36
CA MET A 106 -9.78 0.46 -14.33
C MET A 106 -10.40 0.45 -12.94
N MET A 107 -9.59 0.23 -11.89
CA MET A 107 -10.06 0.29 -10.51
C MET A 107 -10.62 1.66 -10.16
N GLU A 108 -9.97 2.74 -10.59
CA GLU A 108 -10.47 4.11 -10.38
C GLU A 108 -11.80 4.34 -11.09
N ARG A 109 -11.95 3.86 -12.33
CA ARG A 109 -13.19 3.95 -13.08
C ARG A 109 -14.33 3.23 -12.35
N LEU A 110 -14.09 2.00 -11.89
CA LEU A 110 -15.07 1.22 -11.12
C LEU A 110 -15.48 1.93 -9.82
N CYS A 111 -14.52 2.55 -9.13
CA CYS A 111 -14.78 3.27 -7.88
C CYS A 111 -15.38 4.67 -8.06
N SER A 112 -15.42 5.22 -9.27
CA SER A 112 -15.93 6.58 -9.53
C SER A 112 -17.41 6.61 -9.91
N ASP A 113 -18.03 5.46 -10.16
CA ASP A 113 -19.43 5.34 -10.57
C ASP A 113 -20.37 5.48 -9.37
N LYS A 114 -21.18 6.55 -9.35
CA LYS A 114 -22.15 6.85 -8.28
C LYS A 114 -23.35 5.89 -8.29
N GLU A 115 -23.66 5.31 -9.44
CA GLU A 115 -24.75 4.34 -9.60
C GLU A 115 -24.36 2.95 -9.06
N ARG A 116 -23.08 2.77 -8.70
CA ARG A 116 -22.53 1.57 -8.06
C ARG A 116 -22.12 1.87 -6.62
N PRO A 117 -23.07 2.07 -5.68
CA PRO A 117 -22.76 2.40 -4.29
C PRO A 117 -21.93 1.32 -3.58
N ASP A 118 -21.96 0.08 -4.08
CA ASP A 118 -21.15 -1.04 -3.63
C ASP A 118 -19.65 -0.90 -3.98
N LEU A 119 -19.30 -0.04 -4.94
CA LEU A 119 -17.93 0.25 -5.39
C LEU A 119 -17.53 1.71 -5.22
N PHE A 120 -18.49 2.63 -5.09
CA PHE A 120 -18.26 4.06 -5.09
C PHE A 120 -17.36 4.53 -3.92
N VAL A 121 -16.22 5.15 -4.28
CA VAL A 121 -15.23 5.77 -3.40
C VAL A 121 -14.82 7.14 -3.97
N PRO A 122 -15.40 8.26 -3.49
CA PRO A 122 -15.19 9.60 -4.06
C PRO A 122 -13.74 10.09 -3.97
N THR A 123 -12.94 9.54 -3.05
CA THR A 123 -11.52 9.87 -2.84
C THR A 123 -10.64 8.65 -3.08
N PHE A 124 -10.91 7.91 -4.17
CA PHE A 124 -10.22 6.65 -4.51
C PHE A 124 -8.71 6.74 -4.37
N ARG A 125 -8.06 7.69 -5.05
CA ARG A 125 -6.59 7.84 -5.07
C ARG A 125 -5.98 7.98 -3.67
N ASN A 126 -6.62 8.77 -2.80
CA ASN A 126 -6.16 8.98 -1.43
C ASN A 126 -6.33 7.74 -0.54
N ASN A 127 -7.42 6.99 -0.71
CA ASN A 127 -7.62 5.75 0.05
C ASN A 127 -6.72 4.63 -0.46
N TYR A 128 -6.57 4.52 -1.78
CA TYR A 128 -5.70 3.55 -2.43
C TYR A 128 -4.22 3.77 -2.05
N SER A 129 -3.73 5.02 -2.05
CA SER A 129 -2.36 5.31 -1.63
C SER A 129 -2.10 4.90 -0.18
N GLN A 130 -3.07 5.04 0.72
CA GLN A 130 -2.98 4.57 2.10
C GLN A 130 -2.98 3.04 2.23
N MET A 131 -3.45 2.32 1.21
CA MET A 131 -3.37 0.85 1.11
C MET A 131 -2.10 0.37 0.39
N LYS A 132 -1.22 1.28 -0.06
CA LYS A 132 0.14 0.94 -0.54
C LYS A 132 1.23 1.12 0.53
N LEU A 133 0.88 1.80 1.62
CA LEU A 133 1.81 2.17 2.68
C LEU A 133 1.50 1.38 3.94
N ASP A 134 2.53 0.99 4.68
CA ASP A 134 2.40 0.35 5.99
C ASP A 134 2.81 1.25 7.17
N GLY A 135 3.01 2.55 6.90
CA GLY A 135 3.40 3.53 7.91
C GLY A 135 2.33 3.79 8.97
N PRO A 136 2.65 4.42 10.11
CA PRO A 136 1.78 4.51 11.29
C PRO A 136 0.36 5.01 11.03
N LYS A 137 0.19 6.00 10.13
CA LYS A 137 -1.11 6.61 9.80
C LYS A 137 -1.83 5.98 8.59
N SER A 138 -1.27 4.92 8.00
CA SER A 138 -1.85 4.29 6.81
C SER A 138 -2.94 3.25 7.13
N HIS A 139 -3.66 2.84 6.10
CA HIS A 139 -4.62 1.74 6.18
C HIS A 139 -3.95 0.37 6.36
N GLY A 140 -2.66 0.28 6.07
CA GLY A 140 -1.89 -0.95 6.02
C GLY A 140 -1.70 -1.37 4.57
N LYS A 141 -0.51 -1.89 4.25
CA LYS A 141 -0.18 -2.22 2.86
C LYS A 141 -0.95 -3.47 2.42
N VAL A 142 -1.60 -3.36 1.28
CA VAL A 142 -2.38 -4.42 0.60
C VAL A 142 -1.94 -4.56 -0.84
N PHE A 143 -1.66 -3.44 -1.51
CA PHE A 143 -1.35 -3.41 -2.93
C PHE A 143 0.06 -2.91 -3.19
N GLU A 144 0.62 -3.41 -4.28
CA GLU A 144 1.76 -2.87 -4.99
C GLU A 144 1.34 -2.54 -6.43
N ASP A 145 2.04 -1.60 -7.05
CA ASP A 145 1.86 -1.30 -8.47
C ASP A 145 3.14 -0.76 -9.10
N ASP A 146 3.22 -0.88 -10.42
CA ASP A 146 4.28 -0.32 -11.28
C ASP A 146 3.91 1.07 -11.85
N GLY A 147 2.90 1.71 -11.28
CA GLY A 147 2.27 2.92 -11.83
C GLY A 147 1.08 2.66 -12.75
N ASN A 148 0.83 1.41 -13.16
CA ASN A 148 -0.34 1.03 -13.93
C ASN A 148 -0.97 -0.29 -13.46
N ARG A 149 -0.22 -1.40 -13.50
CA ARG A 149 -0.67 -2.73 -13.06
C ARG A 149 -0.64 -2.79 -11.55
N VAL A 150 -1.69 -3.36 -10.96
CA VAL A 150 -1.85 -3.51 -9.50
C VAL A 150 -1.82 -4.98 -9.15
N TRP A 151 -1.05 -5.38 -8.14
CA TRP A 151 -1.04 -6.73 -7.58
C TRP A 151 -1.12 -6.70 -6.05
N ILE A 152 -1.48 -7.84 -5.47
CA ILE A 152 -1.54 -7.99 -4.01
C ILE A 152 -0.11 -8.07 -3.48
N TRP A 153 0.17 -7.37 -2.39
CA TRP A 153 1.43 -7.51 -1.67
C TRP A 153 1.53 -8.90 -1.05
N ASP A 154 2.57 -9.65 -1.40
CA ASP A 154 2.76 -11.08 -1.07
C ASP A 154 2.44 -11.40 0.41
N GLU A 155 2.85 -10.54 1.32
CA GLU A 155 2.71 -10.71 2.76
C GLU A 155 1.27 -10.80 3.24
N VAL A 156 0.32 -10.25 2.49
CA VAL A 156 -1.11 -10.30 2.84
C VAL A 156 -1.92 -11.20 1.91
N GLU A 157 -1.31 -11.75 0.86
CA GLU A 157 -2.00 -12.49 -0.19
C GLU A 157 -2.81 -13.65 0.37
N GLU A 158 -2.20 -14.51 1.19
CA GLU A 158 -2.88 -15.66 1.81
C GLU A 158 -4.13 -15.22 2.59
N THR A 159 -3.99 -14.17 3.41
CA THR A 159 -5.09 -13.65 4.20
C THR A 159 -6.16 -13.02 3.32
N LEU A 160 -5.78 -12.25 2.30
CA LEU A 160 -6.74 -11.61 1.41
C LEU A 160 -7.53 -12.64 0.60
N MET A 161 -6.84 -13.66 0.07
CA MET A 161 -7.47 -14.75 -0.69
C MET A 161 -8.42 -15.58 0.19
N LYS A 162 -8.09 -15.80 1.47
CA LYS A 162 -8.99 -16.47 2.43
C LYS A 162 -10.34 -15.75 2.58
N TYR A 163 -10.36 -14.42 2.50
CA TYR A 163 -11.58 -13.61 2.60
C TYR A 163 -12.14 -13.16 1.24
N LYS A 164 -11.61 -13.66 0.12
CA LYS A 164 -11.99 -13.21 -1.24
C LYS A 164 -13.51 -13.18 -1.45
N ASN A 165 -14.20 -14.26 -1.09
CA ASN A 165 -15.65 -14.41 -1.28
C ASN A 165 -16.47 -13.44 -0.40
N SER A 166 -15.89 -12.86 0.65
CA SER A 166 -16.55 -11.81 1.43
C SER A 166 -16.48 -10.44 0.74
N PHE A 167 -15.49 -10.20 -0.13
CA PHE A 167 -15.36 -8.97 -0.90
C PHE A 167 -16.03 -9.05 -2.26
N TYR A 168 -15.87 -10.18 -2.95
CA TYR A 168 -16.34 -10.38 -4.31
C TYR A 168 -16.77 -11.83 -4.53
N VAL A 169 -18.01 -12.00 -4.96
CA VAL A 169 -18.54 -13.25 -5.52
C VAL A 169 -18.91 -12.92 -6.95
N ARG A 170 -18.49 -13.77 -7.90
CA ARG A 170 -18.90 -13.64 -9.30
C ARG A 170 -20.42 -13.84 -9.35
N GLU A 171 -21.14 -12.88 -9.91
CA GLU A 171 -22.55 -13.07 -10.26
C GLU A 171 -22.60 -13.96 -11.51
N GLU A 172 -23.28 -15.10 -11.40
CA GLU A 172 -23.53 -16.05 -12.51
C GLU A 172 -24.55 -15.51 -13.51
#